data_AF-A0A9D5PQ65-F1
#
_entry.id   AF-A0A9D5PQ65-F1
#
_cell.length_a   1.000
_cell.length_b   1.000
_cell.length_c   1.000
_cell.angle_alpha   90.00
_cell.angle_beta   90.00
_cell.angle_gamma   90.00
#
_symmetry.space_group_name_H-M   'P 1'
#
loop_
_entity.id
_entity.type
_entity.pdbx_description
1 polymer ?
#
loop_
_entity_poly.entity_id
_entity_poly.type
_entity_poly.pdbx_seq_one_letter_code
_entity_poly.pdbx_strand_id
1 'polypeptide(L)'
;MNMIPLKTEYWNIYETKQKKKREELSLLNVFFCLLVIFIHVTAEPVTLYLKDSPLYILTLSLHRLSSFVVQGFIFLSGVKLFLNFGVDDFSYGKFFISRLKRVVVPYIIAFAVFYGWFILLGVIEPSLPSFLRYLVIGDITSHFYFVIIICQFYLLIPLWRRMAKSGNALISIVSSLIVMIILKQHLPELPRFLFGIENFPHTSRLFTSYLFYFVLGVFAGLHYDDMMKALRKQTKAVGVAWTVTALVNCIFIYLNSIGAYYALWLENFHILYCFLSIMLCLILGDKAVHRKNYAKRIRPTVKLMDKPSYYVYLIHPLFIFALDRTMNLMGMQSVSLRYLLRFAVVYAASVVVCFVFGKGKKTKGKK
;
A
#
# COMPACT_ATOMS: atom_id res chain seq x y z
N MET A 1 -14.47 -38.80 38.75
CA MET A 1 -13.35 -38.07 38.12
C MET A 1 -13.87 -37.56 36.78
N ASN A 2 -14.51 -36.39 36.81
CA ASN A 2 -15.29 -35.88 35.68
C ASN A 2 -14.40 -35.03 34.76
N MET A 3 -14.22 -35.48 33.52
CA MET A 3 -13.58 -34.69 32.48
C MET A 3 -14.52 -33.56 32.05
N ILE A 4 -14.08 -32.33 32.28
CA ILE A 4 -14.74 -31.10 31.81
C ILE A 4 -14.49 -31.00 30.29
N PRO A 5 -15.52 -30.93 29.44
CA PRO A 5 -15.32 -30.73 28.01
C PRO A 5 -14.97 -29.25 27.77
N LEU A 6 -13.77 -29.01 27.24
CA LEU A 6 -13.33 -27.71 26.72
C LEU A 6 -14.24 -27.29 25.56
N LYS A 7 -15.28 -26.54 25.89
CA LYS A 7 -16.26 -25.96 24.96
C LYS A 7 -15.57 -25.03 23.96
N THR A 8 -15.92 -25.26 22.71
CA THR A 8 -15.61 -24.56 21.46
C THR A 8 -16.19 -23.13 21.38
N GLU A 9 -16.26 -22.39 22.50
CA GLU A 9 -17.02 -21.13 22.63
C GLU A 9 -16.23 -19.86 22.25
N TYR A 10 -14.94 -19.96 21.92
CA TYR A 10 -14.11 -18.78 21.63
C TYR A 10 -14.26 -18.15 20.23
N TRP A 11 -15.13 -18.69 19.36
CA TRP A 11 -15.19 -18.29 17.95
C TRP A 11 -16.43 -17.48 17.53
N ASN A 12 -17.48 -17.33 18.37
CA ASN A 12 -18.78 -16.82 17.88
C ASN A 12 -19.29 -15.48 18.46
N ILE A 13 -18.51 -14.72 19.24
CA ILE A 13 -19.04 -13.50 19.91
C ILE A 13 -18.84 -12.21 19.10
N TYR A 14 -18.77 -12.29 17.77
CA TYR A 14 -18.84 -11.10 16.90
C TYR A 14 -19.74 -11.36 15.68
N GLU A 15 -20.98 -11.76 15.92
CA GLU A 15 -22.08 -11.39 15.02
C GLU A 15 -22.44 -9.91 15.24
N THR A 16 -21.46 -9.01 15.09
CA THR A 16 -21.77 -7.60 14.91
C THR A 16 -22.31 -7.44 13.50
N LYS A 17 -23.58 -6.99 13.37
CA LYS A 17 -24.28 -6.59 12.13
C LYS A 17 -23.32 -6.55 10.95
N GLN A 18 -23.25 -7.62 10.19
CA GLN A 18 -22.26 -7.79 9.13
C GLN A 18 -22.54 -6.74 8.04
N LYS A 19 -21.99 -5.52 8.19
CA LYS A 19 -22.09 -4.48 7.17
C LYS A 19 -21.60 -5.11 5.88
N LYS A 20 -22.49 -5.15 4.88
CA LYS A 20 -22.25 -5.75 3.57
C LYS A 20 -20.87 -5.35 3.08
N LYS A 21 -20.00 -6.33 2.82
CA LYS A 21 -18.64 -6.08 2.33
C LYS A 21 -18.73 -5.19 1.09
N ARG A 22 -18.15 -3.99 1.18
CA ARG A 22 -18.09 -3.02 0.08
C ARG A 22 -17.22 -3.59 -1.04
N GLU A 23 -17.84 -3.91 -2.17
CA GLU A 23 -17.16 -4.59 -3.29
C GLU A 23 -16.18 -3.65 -3.98
N GLU A 24 -16.46 -2.35 -3.99
CA GLU A 24 -15.61 -1.29 -4.51
C GLU A 24 -14.29 -1.21 -3.73
N LEU A 25 -14.31 -1.39 -2.40
CA LEU A 25 -13.09 -1.44 -1.58
C LEU A 25 -12.26 -2.71 -1.82
N SER A 26 -12.90 -3.79 -2.27
CA SER A 26 -12.19 -5.02 -2.66
C SER A 26 -11.58 -4.87 -4.06
N LEU A 27 -12.31 -4.26 -4.99
CA LEU A 27 -11.82 -3.91 -6.32
C LEU A 27 -10.60 -2.98 -6.25
N LEU A 28 -10.68 -1.95 -5.42
CA LEU A 28 -9.58 -1.00 -5.18
C LEU A 28 -8.36 -1.68 -4.57
N ASN A 29 -8.56 -2.62 -3.65
CA ASN A 29 -7.47 -3.38 -3.05
C ASN A 29 -6.69 -4.18 -4.11
N VAL A 30 -7.41 -4.84 -5.03
CA VAL A 30 -6.80 -5.57 -6.15
C VAL A 30 -6.13 -4.60 -7.11
N PHE A 31 -6.80 -3.50 -7.47
CA PHE A 31 -6.25 -2.50 -8.38
C PHE A 31 -4.94 -1.88 -7.84
N PHE A 32 -4.92 -1.49 -6.56
CA PHE A 32 -3.72 -0.97 -5.91
C PHE A 32 -2.62 -2.04 -5.81
N CYS A 33 -2.97 -3.31 -5.61
CA CYS A 33 -1.98 -4.39 -5.65
C CYS A 33 -1.30 -4.48 -7.03
N LEU A 34 -2.07 -4.34 -8.11
CA LEU A 34 -1.53 -4.32 -9.47
C LEU A 34 -0.67 -3.07 -9.72
N LEU A 35 -1.10 -1.90 -9.25
CA LEU A 35 -0.31 -0.67 -9.38
C LEU A 35 1.02 -0.74 -8.60
N VAL A 36 1.07 -1.39 -7.42
CA VAL A 36 2.34 -1.60 -6.70
C VAL A 36 3.28 -2.47 -7.53
N ILE A 37 2.79 -3.57 -8.11
CA ILE A 37 3.61 -4.40 -9.00
C ILE A 37 4.09 -3.57 -10.19
N PHE A 38 3.20 -2.75 -10.77
CA PHE A 38 3.51 -1.89 -11.90
C PHE A 38 4.68 -0.95 -11.61
N ILE A 39 4.66 -0.22 -10.48
CA ILE A 39 5.73 0.73 -10.17
C ILE A 39 7.07 0.02 -9.95
N HIS A 40 7.08 -1.18 -9.35
CA HIS A 40 8.32 -1.95 -9.16
C HIS A 40 8.86 -2.54 -10.46
N VAL A 41 8.00 -3.04 -11.35
CA VAL A 41 8.40 -3.53 -12.68
C VAL A 41 8.95 -2.38 -13.53
N THR A 42 8.34 -1.19 -13.44
CA THR A 42 8.68 0.00 -14.23
C THR A 42 9.88 0.77 -13.67
N ALA A 43 10.41 0.39 -12.50
CA ALA A 43 11.53 1.10 -11.88
C ALA A 43 12.82 1.09 -12.71
N GLU A 44 13.14 -0.02 -13.39
CA GLU A 44 14.33 -0.14 -14.24
C GLU A 44 14.27 0.76 -15.48
N PRO A 45 13.22 0.73 -16.33
CA PRO A 45 13.15 1.64 -17.47
C PRO A 45 13.12 3.12 -17.07
N VAL A 46 12.47 3.47 -15.95
CA VAL A 46 12.50 4.85 -15.41
C VAL A 46 13.90 5.29 -14.99
N THR A 47 14.79 4.34 -14.68
CA THR A 47 16.18 4.63 -14.28
C THR A 47 17.14 4.62 -15.48
N LEU A 48 16.91 3.71 -16.44
CA LEU A 48 17.89 3.40 -17.48
C LEU A 48 17.57 3.95 -18.87
N TYR A 49 16.32 4.29 -19.17
CA TYR A 49 16.02 4.89 -20.47
C TYR A 49 16.66 6.28 -20.61
N LEU A 50 17.07 6.59 -21.84
CA LEU A 50 17.55 7.91 -22.20
C LEU A 50 16.42 8.93 -22.01
N LYS A 51 16.74 10.01 -21.32
CA LYS A 51 15.74 10.95 -20.80
C LYS A 51 15.02 11.75 -21.88
N ASP A 52 15.62 11.89 -23.06
CA ASP A 52 15.04 12.51 -24.26
C ASP A 52 14.14 11.56 -25.06
N SER A 53 14.12 10.26 -24.73
CA SER A 53 13.31 9.29 -25.47
C SER A 53 11.82 9.39 -25.13
N PRO A 54 10.91 9.20 -26.11
CA PRO A 54 9.47 9.11 -25.85
C PRO A 54 9.10 7.97 -24.89
N LEU A 55 9.86 6.88 -24.90
CA LEU A 55 9.67 5.75 -24.00
C LEU A 55 9.95 6.13 -22.54
N TYR A 56 10.96 6.96 -22.29
CA TYR A 56 11.24 7.49 -20.96
C TYR A 56 10.08 8.37 -20.48
N ILE A 57 9.61 9.31 -21.29
CA ILE A 57 8.49 10.20 -20.93
C ILE A 57 7.24 9.37 -20.58
N LEU A 58 6.91 8.38 -21.41
CA LEU A 58 5.75 7.52 -21.20
C LEU A 58 5.89 6.71 -19.91
N THR A 59 7.03 6.04 -19.71
CA THR A 59 7.24 5.18 -18.53
C THR A 59 7.33 5.99 -17.24
N LEU A 60 8.03 7.13 -17.24
CA LEU A 60 8.08 8.06 -16.11
C LEU A 60 6.68 8.57 -15.75
N SER A 61 5.89 8.98 -16.76
CA SER A 61 4.54 9.47 -16.55
C SER A 61 3.64 8.40 -15.93
N LEU A 62 3.61 7.19 -16.51
CA LEU A 62 2.79 6.09 -15.97
C LEU A 62 3.24 5.68 -14.56
N HIS A 63 4.55 5.65 -14.32
CA HIS A 63 5.10 5.38 -13.00
C HIS A 63 4.67 6.45 -11.98
N ARG A 64 4.82 7.74 -12.31
CA ARG A 64 4.39 8.86 -11.45
C ARG A 64 2.88 8.88 -11.22
N LEU A 65 2.09 8.52 -12.23
CA LEU A 65 0.64 8.41 -12.09
C LEU A 65 0.21 7.19 -11.25
N SER A 66 1.10 6.24 -11.02
CA SER A 66 0.84 5.06 -10.21
C SER A 66 1.41 5.19 -8.79
N SER A 67 2.26 6.17 -8.52
CA SER A 67 2.98 6.31 -7.24
C SER A 67 2.10 6.69 -6.05
N PHE A 68 0.83 7.09 -6.27
CA PHE A 68 -0.15 7.35 -5.20
C PHE A 68 -0.61 6.09 -4.46
N VAL A 69 -0.23 4.92 -4.97
CA VAL A 69 -0.77 3.63 -4.51
C VAL A 69 -0.48 3.32 -3.04
N VAL A 70 0.67 3.76 -2.51
CA VAL A 70 1.02 3.56 -1.10
C VAL A 70 0.07 4.35 -0.20
N GLN A 71 -0.16 5.61 -0.54
CA GLN A 71 -1.11 6.50 0.11
C GLN A 71 -2.53 5.93 0.01
N GLY A 72 -2.88 5.37 -1.14
CA GLY A 72 -4.13 4.66 -1.36
C GLY A 72 -4.33 3.46 -0.42
N PHE A 73 -3.30 2.63 -0.23
CA PHE A 73 -3.36 1.51 0.72
C PHE A 73 -3.48 1.96 2.17
N ILE A 74 -2.78 3.02 2.56
CA ILE A 74 -2.89 3.61 3.90
C ILE A 74 -4.30 4.14 4.14
N PHE A 75 -4.86 4.89 3.19
CA PHE A 75 -6.23 5.37 3.23
C PHE A 75 -7.25 4.21 3.34
N LEU A 76 -7.15 3.20 2.46
CA LEU A 76 -8.03 2.03 2.50
C LEU A 76 -7.94 1.27 3.82
N SER A 77 -6.75 1.23 4.44
CA SER A 77 -6.57 0.59 5.74
C SER A 77 -7.34 1.33 6.84
N GLY A 78 -7.30 2.67 6.84
CA GLY A 78 -8.13 3.50 7.73
C GLY A 78 -9.62 3.28 7.51
N VAL A 79 -10.07 3.33 6.24
CA VAL A 79 -11.50 3.11 5.88
C VAL A 79 -11.98 1.76 6.36
N LYS A 80 -11.27 0.68 5.99
CA LYS A 80 -11.67 -0.69 6.35
C LYS A 80 -11.65 -0.91 7.87
N LEU A 81 -10.78 -0.21 8.60
CA LEU A 81 -10.70 -0.34 10.05
C LEU A 81 -11.93 0.26 10.71
N PHE A 82 -12.26 1.51 10.42
CA PHE A 82 -13.37 2.20 11.07
C PHE A 82 -14.75 1.86 10.49
N LEU A 83 -14.81 1.37 9.25
CA LEU A 83 -16.05 0.84 8.68
C LEU A 83 -16.50 -0.47 9.36
N ASN A 84 -15.54 -1.34 9.73
CA ASN A 84 -15.82 -2.67 10.27
C ASN A 84 -15.84 -2.72 11.81
N PHE A 85 -14.92 -2.02 12.47
CA PHE A 85 -14.79 -2.05 13.94
C PHE A 85 -15.48 -0.87 14.62
N GLY A 86 -15.95 0.11 13.85
CA GLY A 86 -16.58 1.30 14.38
C GLY A 86 -15.74 1.99 15.46
N VAL A 87 -16.46 2.66 16.36
CA VAL A 87 -15.89 3.52 17.40
C VAL A 87 -16.10 2.94 18.81
N ASP A 88 -17.05 2.02 18.98
CA ASP A 88 -17.39 1.36 20.25
C ASP A 88 -17.03 -0.14 20.27
N ASP A 89 -17.13 -0.79 21.43
CA ASP A 89 -16.86 -2.22 21.67
C ASP A 89 -15.59 -2.80 21.02
N PHE A 90 -14.42 -2.36 21.49
CA PHE A 90 -13.13 -2.78 20.95
C PHE A 90 -12.20 -3.34 22.00
N SER A 91 -11.83 -4.60 21.79
CA SER A 91 -10.75 -5.24 22.53
C SER A 91 -9.42 -5.02 21.80
N TYR A 92 -8.59 -4.13 22.36
CA TYR A 92 -7.26 -3.81 21.84
C TYR A 92 -6.39 -5.06 21.69
N GLY A 93 -6.36 -5.93 22.72
CA GLY A 93 -5.59 -7.18 22.69
C GLY A 93 -6.02 -8.11 21.55
N LYS A 94 -7.33 -8.38 21.40
CA LYS A 94 -7.85 -9.23 20.32
C LYS A 94 -7.53 -8.64 18.94
N PHE A 95 -7.68 -7.33 18.78
CA PHE A 95 -7.33 -6.64 17.54
C PHE A 95 -5.84 -6.80 17.22
N PHE A 96 -4.97 -6.50 18.18
CA PHE A 96 -3.52 -6.54 18.00
C PHE A 96 -3.05 -7.96 17.65
N ILE A 97 -3.51 -8.98 18.37
CA ILE A 97 -3.19 -10.39 18.09
C ILE A 97 -3.66 -10.79 16.67
N SER A 98 -4.84 -10.34 16.26
CA SER A 98 -5.34 -10.58 14.90
C SER A 98 -4.43 -9.95 13.83
N ARG A 99 -3.93 -8.73 14.06
CA ARG A 99 -2.99 -8.06 13.13
C ARG A 99 -1.62 -8.69 13.16
N LEU A 100 -1.09 -9.07 14.32
CA LEU A 100 0.16 -9.81 14.46
C LEU A 100 0.14 -11.07 13.60
N LYS A 101 -0.91 -11.90 13.72
CA LYS A 101 -1.05 -13.14 12.94
C LYS A 101 -1.27 -12.92 11.44
N ARG A 102 -1.99 -11.87 11.05
CA ARG A 102 -2.39 -11.66 9.64
C ARG A 102 -1.44 -10.77 8.84
N VAL A 103 -0.62 -9.97 9.51
CA VAL A 103 0.27 -8.98 8.88
C VAL A 103 1.72 -9.28 9.26
N VAL A 104 2.05 -9.27 10.55
CA VAL A 104 3.45 -9.39 11.01
C VAL A 104 4.03 -10.77 10.74
N VAL A 105 3.29 -11.86 10.99
CA VAL A 105 3.79 -13.22 10.75
C VAL A 105 4.10 -13.47 9.27
N PRO A 106 3.19 -13.22 8.30
CA PRO A 106 3.53 -13.34 6.88
C PRO A 106 4.70 -12.45 6.46
N TYR A 107 4.82 -11.26 7.03
CA TYR A 107 5.95 -10.37 6.80
C TYR A 107 7.28 -10.98 7.24
N ILE A 108 7.36 -11.50 8.47
CA ILE A 108 8.58 -12.15 8.99
C ILE A 108 8.97 -13.35 8.11
N ILE A 109 7.99 -14.14 7.68
CA ILE A 109 8.25 -15.29 6.79
C ILE A 109 8.80 -14.81 5.44
N ALA A 110 8.15 -13.83 4.81
CA ALA A 110 8.62 -13.28 3.54
C ALA A 110 10.02 -12.67 3.70
N PHE A 111 10.23 -11.86 4.73
CA PHE A 111 11.52 -11.28 5.07
C PHE A 111 12.62 -12.35 5.18
N ALA A 112 12.37 -13.43 5.92
CA ALA A 112 13.34 -14.52 6.07
C ALA A 112 13.70 -15.18 4.73
N VAL A 113 12.73 -15.32 3.81
CA VAL A 113 12.98 -15.82 2.45
C VAL A 113 13.90 -14.86 1.67
N PHE A 114 13.65 -13.55 1.71
CA PHE A 114 14.52 -12.57 1.06
C PHE A 114 15.92 -12.56 1.68
N TYR A 115 16.01 -12.59 3.00
CA TYR A 115 17.29 -12.60 3.72
C TYR A 115 18.13 -13.84 3.38
N GLY A 116 17.51 -15.02 3.42
CA GLY A 116 18.17 -16.26 3.01
C GLY A 116 18.60 -16.23 1.54
N TRP A 117 17.74 -15.73 0.64
CA TRP A 117 18.09 -15.58 -0.77
C TRP A 117 19.30 -14.67 -0.97
N PHE A 118 19.36 -13.50 -0.33
CA PHE A 118 20.49 -12.59 -0.46
C PHE A 118 21.80 -13.11 0.17
N ILE A 119 21.72 -13.91 1.23
CA ILE A 119 22.88 -14.65 1.75
C ILE A 119 23.41 -15.64 0.70
N LEU A 120 22.52 -16.43 0.08
CA LEU A 120 22.91 -17.38 -0.98
C LEU A 120 23.53 -16.69 -2.20
N LEU A 121 23.17 -15.43 -2.45
CA LEU A 121 23.79 -14.61 -3.50
C LEU A 121 25.13 -13.99 -3.10
N GLY A 122 25.54 -14.07 -1.83
CA GLY A 122 26.70 -13.35 -1.32
C GLY A 122 26.51 -11.83 -1.24
N VAL A 123 25.27 -11.34 -1.29
CA VAL A 123 24.96 -9.89 -1.22
C VAL A 123 24.96 -9.40 0.23
N ILE A 124 24.58 -10.26 1.18
CA ILE A 124 24.50 -9.95 2.60
C ILE A 124 25.25 -11.02 3.39
N GLU A 125 26.11 -10.60 4.31
CA GLU A 125 26.74 -11.51 5.27
C GLU A 125 25.75 -11.86 6.40
N PRO A 126 25.66 -13.15 6.78
CA PRO A 126 24.76 -13.59 7.82
C PRO A 126 25.21 -13.05 9.19
N SER A 127 24.38 -12.21 9.82
CA SER A 127 24.62 -11.75 11.18
C SER A 127 23.30 -11.43 11.89
N LEU A 128 23.23 -11.76 13.19
CA LEU A 128 22.03 -11.47 13.99
C LEU A 128 21.74 -9.96 14.10
N PRO A 129 22.73 -9.07 14.31
CA PRO A 129 22.48 -7.64 14.33
C PRO A 129 21.91 -7.11 13.00
N SER A 130 22.47 -7.53 11.86
CA SER A 130 21.97 -7.13 10.54
C SER A 130 20.57 -7.69 10.29
N PHE A 131 20.32 -8.95 10.64
CA PHE A 131 18.99 -9.56 10.54
C PHE A 131 17.93 -8.75 11.29
N LEU A 132 18.17 -8.43 12.57
CA LEU A 132 17.24 -7.66 13.40
C LEU A 132 17.06 -6.24 12.87
N ARG A 133 18.14 -5.59 12.42
CA ARG A 133 18.08 -4.26 11.80
C ARG A 133 17.16 -4.28 10.59
N TYR A 134 17.42 -5.14 9.60
CA TYR A 134 16.63 -5.21 8.38
C TYR A 134 15.15 -5.57 8.65
N LEU A 135 14.91 -6.42 9.66
CA LEU A 135 13.56 -6.83 10.05
C LEU A 135 12.75 -5.68 10.66
N VAL A 136 13.37 -4.88 11.54
CA VAL A 136 12.69 -3.79 12.25
C VAL A 136 12.56 -2.56 11.37
N ILE A 137 13.62 -2.23 10.62
CA ILE A 137 13.66 -1.07 9.74
C ILE A 137 12.87 -1.33 8.44
N GLY A 138 12.79 -2.59 8.00
CA GLY A 138 12.03 -3.00 6.81
C GLY A 138 12.69 -2.59 5.50
N ASP A 139 14.02 -2.70 5.42
CA ASP A 139 14.83 -2.11 4.34
C ASP A 139 15.75 -3.05 3.59
N ILE A 140 15.57 -4.35 3.81
CA ILE A 140 16.17 -5.36 2.95
C ILE A 140 15.79 -5.16 1.48
N THR A 141 14.56 -4.68 1.22
CA THR A 141 14.08 -4.27 -0.09
C THR A 141 13.09 -3.12 0.03
N SER A 142 12.96 -2.33 -1.03
CA SER A 142 12.26 -1.05 -1.01
C SER A 142 10.75 -1.12 -0.77
N HIS A 143 10.09 -2.28 -0.81
CA HIS A 143 8.65 -2.39 -0.57
C HIS A 143 8.30 -2.63 0.90
N PHE A 144 9.15 -3.32 1.66
CA PHE A 144 8.80 -3.83 3.00
C PHE A 144 8.49 -2.75 4.04
N TYR A 145 9.02 -1.54 3.87
CA TYR A 145 8.77 -0.43 4.79
C TYR A 145 7.28 -0.12 5.00
N PHE A 146 6.42 -0.39 4.01
CA PHE A 146 4.98 -0.20 4.17
C PHE A 146 4.38 -1.08 5.28
N VAL A 147 4.92 -2.28 5.51
CA VAL A 147 4.50 -3.14 6.62
C VAL A 147 4.86 -2.50 7.96
N ILE A 148 6.04 -1.89 8.05
CA ILE A 148 6.49 -1.20 9.26
C ILE A 148 5.58 0.00 9.56
N ILE A 149 5.24 0.79 8.54
CA ILE A 149 4.30 1.92 8.66
C ILE A 149 2.93 1.46 9.14
N ILE A 150 2.35 0.43 8.53
CA ILE A 150 0.99 0.00 8.91
C ILE A 150 0.95 -0.58 10.33
N CYS A 151 2.03 -1.23 10.77
CA CYS A 151 2.17 -1.68 12.15
C CYS A 151 2.18 -0.51 13.14
N GLN A 152 2.87 0.60 12.82
CA GLN A 152 2.83 1.82 13.64
C GLN A 152 1.41 2.37 13.75
N PHE A 153 0.65 2.43 12.66
CA PHE A 153 -0.77 2.82 12.71
C PHE A 153 -1.62 1.88 13.57
N TYR A 154 -1.38 0.56 13.53
CA TYR A 154 -2.11 -0.39 14.35
C TYR A 154 -1.77 -0.30 15.84
N LEU A 155 -0.52 -0.04 16.19
CA LEU A 155 -0.10 0.21 17.57
C LEU A 155 -0.81 1.46 18.13
N LEU A 156 -0.94 2.50 17.31
CA LEU A 156 -1.58 3.77 17.68
C LEU A 156 -3.12 3.73 17.60
N ILE A 157 -3.76 2.56 17.47
CA ILE A 157 -5.23 2.48 17.38
C ILE A 157 -6.00 3.14 18.53
N PRO A 158 -5.54 3.16 19.80
CA PRO A 158 -6.25 3.89 20.86
C PRO A 158 -6.32 5.39 20.59
N LEU A 159 -5.24 5.98 20.05
CA LEU A 159 -5.17 7.38 19.66
C LEU A 159 -6.19 7.69 18.55
N TRP A 160 -6.20 6.88 17.49
CA TRP A 160 -7.11 7.08 16.37
C TRP A 160 -8.58 6.93 16.77
N ARG A 161 -8.88 6.01 17.70
CA ARG A 161 -10.24 5.85 18.23
C ARG A 161 -10.65 7.04 19.10
N ARG A 162 -9.76 7.59 19.93
CA ARG A 162 -10.04 8.80 20.70
C ARG A 162 -10.36 9.98 19.77
N MET A 163 -9.52 10.18 18.74
CA MET A 163 -9.74 11.19 17.71
C MET A 163 -11.07 10.97 16.96
N ALA A 164 -11.42 9.73 16.63
CA ALA A 164 -12.69 9.40 15.99
C ALA A 164 -13.93 9.60 16.89
N LYS A 165 -13.79 9.41 18.21
CA LYS A 165 -14.88 9.58 19.20
C LYS A 165 -15.22 11.03 19.43
N SER A 166 -14.21 11.84 19.70
CA SER A 166 -14.37 13.18 20.26
C SER A 166 -13.82 14.29 19.37
N GLY A 167 -13.09 13.94 18.30
CA GLY A 167 -12.48 14.90 17.40
C GLY A 167 -13.44 15.36 16.32
N ASN A 168 -13.37 16.65 15.97
CA ASN A 168 -14.01 17.16 14.77
C ASN A 168 -13.27 16.61 13.53
N ALA A 169 -14.02 16.08 12.56
CA ALA A 169 -13.47 15.46 11.35
C ALA A 169 -12.60 16.42 10.54
N LEU A 170 -13.07 17.65 10.29
CA LEU A 170 -12.34 18.65 9.52
C LEU A 170 -11.05 19.07 10.23
N ILE A 171 -11.13 19.39 11.52
CA ILE A 171 -9.95 19.78 12.32
C ILE A 171 -8.92 18.65 12.33
N SER A 172 -9.37 17.40 12.50
CA SER A 172 -8.47 16.23 12.53
C SER A 172 -7.78 16.01 11.19
N ILE A 173 -8.52 16.12 10.07
CA ILE A 173 -7.96 15.96 8.72
C ILE A 173 -6.97 17.11 8.42
N VAL A 174 -7.34 18.36 8.67
CA VAL A 174 -6.48 19.52 8.39
C VAL A 174 -5.22 19.50 9.27
N SER A 175 -5.37 19.27 10.57
CA SER A 175 -4.21 19.15 11.47
C SER A 175 -3.29 17.99 11.08
N SER A 176 -3.85 16.84 10.68
CA SER A 176 -3.04 15.71 10.19
C SER A 176 -2.25 16.02 8.93
N LEU A 177 -2.79 16.86 8.04
CA LEU A 177 -2.10 17.35 6.84
C LEU A 177 -0.94 18.28 7.21
N ILE A 178 -1.21 19.26 8.08
CA ILE A 178 -0.20 20.22 8.53
C ILE A 178 0.94 19.49 9.24
N VAL A 179 0.62 18.62 10.19
CA VAL A 179 1.60 17.80 10.92
C VAL A 179 2.40 16.91 9.97
N MET A 180 1.75 16.28 8.99
CA MET A 180 2.44 15.47 7.99
C MET A 180 3.45 16.30 7.18
N ILE A 181 3.07 17.49 6.71
CA ILE A 181 3.96 18.36 5.91
C ILE A 181 5.15 18.81 6.75
N ILE A 182 4.91 19.34 7.95
CA ILE A 182 5.96 19.80 8.87
C ILE A 182 6.93 18.66 9.20
N LEU A 183 6.41 17.49 9.58
CA LEU A 183 7.27 16.37 9.93
C LEU A 183 8.01 15.80 8.72
N LYS A 184 7.38 15.74 7.53
CA LYS A 184 8.08 15.30 6.32
C LYS A 184 9.28 16.21 5.99
N GLN A 185 9.16 17.51 6.26
CA GLN A 185 10.20 18.50 5.97
C GLN A 185 11.30 18.57 7.04
N HIS A 186 10.94 18.54 8.33
CA HIS A 186 11.87 18.85 9.42
C HIS A 186 12.33 17.64 10.23
N LEU A 187 11.58 16.54 10.22
CA LEU A 187 11.95 15.35 10.98
C LEU A 187 13.27 14.69 10.54
N PRO A 188 13.72 14.75 9.26
CA PRO A 188 15.04 14.24 8.88
C PRO A 188 16.20 14.97 9.58
N GLU A 189 16.03 16.26 9.86
CA GLU A 189 17.06 17.12 10.47
C GLU A 189 17.04 17.07 12.01
N LEU A 190 15.94 16.59 12.61
CA LEU A 190 15.76 16.58 14.07
C LEU A 190 16.74 15.63 14.80
N PRO A 191 17.02 14.40 14.35
CA PRO A 191 18.03 13.53 14.97
C PRO A 191 19.46 14.06 14.80
N ARG A 192 19.73 14.76 13.69
CA ARG A 192 21.00 15.46 13.49
C ARG A 192 21.16 16.57 14.52
N PHE A 193 20.13 17.38 14.71
CA PHE A 193 20.16 18.51 15.66
C PHE A 193 20.20 18.08 17.13
N LEU A 194 19.40 17.07 17.53
CA LEU A 194 19.27 16.67 18.93
C LEU A 194 20.35 15.68 19.39
N PHE A 195 20.84 14.82 18.49
CA PHE A 195 21.69 13.68 18.85
C PHE A 195 22.99 13.63 18.04
N GLY A 196 23.25 14.59 17.15
CA GLY A 196 24.43 14.58 16.28
C GLY A 196 24.44 13.42 15.28
N ILE A 197 23.31 12.76 15.05
CA ILE A 197 23.22 11.59 14.18
C ILE A 197 23.13 12.08 12.72
N GLU A 198 24.25 12.00 12.01
CA GLU A 198 24.27 12.24 10.57
C GLU A 198 23.57 11.10 9.82
N ASN A 199 22.87 11.46 8.73
CA ASN A 199 22.17 10.53 7.86
C ASN A 199 21.15 9.65 8.59
N PHE A 200 20.20 10.24 9.34
CA PHE A 200 19.04 9.49 9.84
C PHE A 200 18.28 8.94 8.63
N PRO A 201 18.48 7.68 8.29
CA PRO A 201 17.95 7.22 7.04
C PRO A 201 16.47 6.93 7.31
N HIS A 202 15.63 7.20 6.31
CA HIS A 202 14.31 6.59 6.22
C HIS A 202 13.14 7.24 7.01
N THR A 203 13.05 8.57 7.05
CA THR A 203 11.84 9.28 7.53
C THR A 203 10.56 8.90 6.76
N SER A 204 10.68 8.48 5.50
CA SER A 204 9.59 7.90 4.71
C SER A 204 9.03 6.59 5.29
N ARG A 205 9.61 6.03 6.35
CA ARG A 205 9.15 4.80 7.03
C ARG A 205 8.40 5.06 8.32
N LEU A 206 8.23 6.32 8.68
CA LEU A 206 7.43 6.73 9.82
C LEU A 206 5.98 6.94 9.39
N PHE A 207 5.04 6.56 10.26
CA PHE A 207 3.61 6.76 10.03
C PHE A 207 3.25 8.24 9.78
N THR A 208 4.06 9.15 10.33
CA THR A 208 3.93 10.60 10.18
C THR A 208 3.97 11.04 8.72
N SER A 209 4.73 10.34 7.87
CA SER A 209 4.82 10.60 6.42
C SER A 209 3.53 10.28 5.65
N TYR A 210 2.58 9.58 6.27
CA TYR A 210 1.30 9.17 5.66
C TYR A 210 0.09 9.52 6.52
N LEU A 211 0.29 10.35 7.56
CA LEU A 211 -0.69 10.62 8.59
C LEU A 211 -2.01 11.14 8.02
N PHE A 212 -1.94 12.12 7.12
CA PHE A 212 -3.11 12.67 6.42
C PHE A 212 -3.99 11.60 5.78
N TYR A 213 -3.39 10.68 5.01
CA TYR A 213 -4.13 9.66 4.28
C TYR A 213 -4.80 8.67 5.21
N PHE A 214 -4.14 8.29 6.30
CA PHE A 214 -4.72 7.40 7.30
C PHE A 214 -5.89 8.06 8.03
N VAL A 215 -5.70 9.29 8.52
CA VAL A 215 -6.74 10.06 9.24
C VAL A 215 -7.94 10.34 8.33
N LEU A 216 -7.70 10.74 7.08
CA LEU A 216 -8.75 10.85 6.07
C LEU A 216 -9.51 9.52 5.90
N GLY A 217 -8.78 8.39 5.88
CA GLY A 217 -9.36 7.06 5.85
C GLY A 217 -10.22 6.73 7.07
N VAL A 218 -9.80 7.14 8.28
CA VAL A 218 -10.57 6.97 9.52
C VAL A 218 -11.96 7.61 9.38
N PHE A 219 -12.02 8.91 9.07
CA PHE A 219 -13.29 9.63 8.96
C PHE A 219 -14.11 9.21 7.73
N ALA A 220 -13.44 8.87 6.62
CA ALA A 220 -14.10 8.27 5.46
C ALA A 220 -14.75 6.91 5.81
N GLY A 221 -14.15 6.10 6.69
CA GLY A 221 -14.73 4.85 7.17
C GLY A 221 -15.97 5.05 8.04
N LEU A 222 -15.98 6.09 8.89
CA LEU A 222 -17.10 6.45 9.76
C LEU A 222 -18.30 6.97 8.97
N HIS A 223 -18.05 7.87 8.03
CA HIS A 223 -19.07 8.56 7.23
C HIS A 223 -19.13 8.04 5.78
N TYR A 224 -18.86 6.75 5.58
CA TYR A 224 -18.61 6.18 4.25
C TYR A 224 -19.74 6.43 3.25
N ASP A 225 -20.99 6.16 3.64
CA ASP A 225 -22.13 6.32 2.74
C ASP A 225 -22.36 7.79 2.35
N ASP A 226 -22.16 8.72 3.28
CA ASP A 226 -22.33 10.16 3.02
C ASP A 226 -21.18 10.73 2.18
N MET A 227 -19.95 10.29 2.45
CA MET A 227 -18.79 10.58 1.60
C MET A 227 -19.04 10.10 0.17
N MET A 228 -19.50 8.86 -0.03
CA MET A 228 -19.78 8.32 -1.36
C MET A 228 -20.91 9.08 -2.07
N LYS A 229 -21.96 9.48 -1.36
CA LYS A 229 -23.02 10.35 -1.93
C LYS A 229 -22.44 11.69 -2.39
N ALA A 230 -21.59 12.33 -1.59
CA ALA A 230 -20.95 13.60 -1.95
C ALA A 230 -20.02 13.44 -3.16
N LEU A 231 -19.18 12.39 -3.18
CA LEU A 231 -18.27 12.11 -4.30
C LEU A 231 -19.00 11.85 -5.61
N ARG A 232 -20.14 11.15 -5.58
CA ARG A 232 -20.96 10.92 -6.78
C ARG A 232 -21.41 12.25 -7.42
N LYS A 233 -21.84 13.21 -6.60
CA LYS A 233 -22.22 14.56 -7.06
C LYS A 233 -21.04 15.34 -7.66
N GLN A 234 -19.83 15.15 -7.11
CA GLN A 234 -18.63 15.87 -7.50
C GLN A 234 -17.76 15.15 -8.55
N THR A 235 -18.29 14.11 -9.21
CA THR A 235 -17.54 13.31 -10.21
C THR A 235 -16.78 14.17 -11.23
N LYS A 236 -17.47 15.15 -11.84
CA LYS A 236 -16.87 15.98 -12.89
C LYS A 236 -15.75 16.86 -12.33
N ALA A 237 -15.99 17.50 -11.19
CA ALA A 237 -15.01 18.36 -10.52
C ALA A 237 -13.75 17.58 -10.11
N VAL A 238 -13.93 16.39 -9.48
CA VAL A 238 -12.81 15.52 -9.12
C VAL A 238 -12.04 15.05 -10.36
N GLY A 239 -12.75 14.68 -11.44
CA GLY A 239 -12.13 14.27 -12.70
C GLY A 239 -11.28 15.38 -13.33
N VAL A 240 -11.81 16.60 -13.42
CA VAL A 240 -11.07 17.76 -13.98
C VAL A 240 -9.87 18.11 -13.10
N ALA A 241 -10.07 18.22 -11.78
CA ALA A 241 -8.98 18.51 -10.85
C ALA A 241 -7.89 17.43 -10.89
N TRP A 242 -8.28 16.16 -10.98
CA TRP A 242 -7.33 15.06 -11.15
C TRP A 242 -6.56 15.19 -12.46
N THR A 243 -7.20 15.47 -13.60
CA THR A 243 -6.52 15.63 -14.88
C THR A 243 -5.50 16.75 -14.84
N VAL A 244 -5.88 17.92 -14.30
CA VAL A 244 -4.96 19.07 -14.18
C VAL A 244 -3.77 18.71 -13.29
N THR A 245 -4.02 18.15 -12.11
CA THR A 245 -2.93 17.80 -11.18
C THR A 245 -2.06 16.65 -11.70
N ALA A 246 -2.62 15.71 -12.45
CA ALA A 246 -1.91 14.64 -13.14
C ALA A 246 -0.95 15.20 -14.21
N LEU A 247 -1.44 16.10 -15.07
CA LEU A 247 -0.64 16.75 -16.11
C LEU A 247 0.51 17.56 -15.50
N VAL A 248 0.22 18.38 -14.48
CA VAL A 248 1.25 19.14 -13.76
C VAL A 248 2.29 18.20 -13.15
N ASN A 249 1.87 17.07 -12.54
CA ASN A 249 2.82 16.10 -12.00
C ASN A 249 3.72 15.49 -13.08
N CYS A 250 3.17 15.06 -14.22
CA CYS A 250 3.93 14.46 -15.31
C CYS A 250 4.89 15.45 -15.98
N ILE A 251 4.45 16.69 -16.21
CA ILE A 251 5.28 17.73 -16.83
C ILE A 251 6.44 18.08 -15.91
N PHE A 252 6.17 18.42 -14.65
CA PHE A 252 7.21 18.92 -13.75
C PHE A 252 8.15 17.81 -13.25
N ILE A 253 7.69 16.55 -13.14
CA ILE A 253 8.62 15.45 -12.84
C ILE A 253 9.57 15.20 -14.02
N TYR A 254 9.07 15.33 -15.25
CA TYR A 254 9.91 15.20 -16.45
C TYR A 254 10.94 16.33 -16.51
N LEU A 255 10.51 17.59 -16.39
CA LEU A 255 11.40 18.77 -16.39
C LEU A 255 12.46 18.70 -15.29
N ASN A 256 12.09 18.23 -14.10
CA ASN A 256 13.04 17.98 -13.02
C ASN A 256 14.05 16.90 -13.40
N SER A 257 13.58 15.81 -14.01
CA SER A 257 14.45 14.68 -14.34
C SER A 257 15.49 14.98 -15.42
N ILE A 258 15.19 15.86 -16.37
CA ILE A 258 16.13 16.32 -17.40
C ILE A 258 17.01 17.50 -16.93
N GLY A 259 16.81 18.00 -15.70
CA GLY A 259 17.56 19.13 -15.16
C GLY A 259 17.13 20.50 -15.71
N ALA A 260 16.02 20.59 -16.44
CA ALA A 260 15.52 21.84 -17.01
C ALA A 260 14.86 22.74 -15.94
N TYR A 261 14.22 22.16 -14.92
CA TYR A 261 13.59 22.92 -13.85
C TYR A 261 13.45 22.12 -12.55
N TYR A 262 14.00 22.64 -11.45
CA TYR A 262 13.92 22.01 -10.13
C TYR A 262 12.69 22.47 -9.34
N ALA A 263 11.58 21.76 -9.49
CA ALA A 263 10.32 22.05 -8.81
C ALA A 263 10.29 21.59 -7.33
N LEU A 264 10.87 22.35 -6.40
CA LEU A 264 10.86 22.01 -4.95
C LEU A 264 9.45 21.83 -4.37
N TRP A 265 8.46 22.53 -4.92
CA TRP A 265 7.06 22.47 -4.51
C TRP A 265 6.33 21.20 -5.00
N LEU A 266 6.92 20.45 -5.95
CA LEU A 266 6.25 19.34 -6.62
C LEU A 266 5.88 18.21 -5.66
N GLU A 267 6.72 17.94 -4.65
CA GLU A 267 6.47 16.90 -3.67
C GLU A 267 5.29 17.22 -2.74
N ASN A 268 5.08 18.50 -2.41
CA ASN A 268 3.90 18.95 -1.68
C ASN A 268 2.66 18.95 -2.60
N PHE A 269 2.81 19.38 -3.85
CA PHE A 269 1.74 19.32 -4.84
C PHE A 269 1.30 17.88 -5.16
N HIS A 270 2.22 16.92 -5.09
CA HIS A 270 1.92 15.49 -5.24
C HIS A 270 0.96 14.97 -4.17
N ILE A 271 0.88 15.61 -3.00
CA ILE A 271 -0.10 15.25 -1.95
C ILE A 271 -1.52 15.45 -2.47
N LEU A 272 -1.79 16.58 -3.14
CA LEU A 272 -3.07 16.89 -3.73
C LEU A 272 -3.42 15.90 -4.86
N TYR A 273 -2.43 15.58 -5.70
CA TYR A 273 -2.60 14.56 -6.75
C TYR A 273 -2.95 13.18 -6.15
N CYS A 274 -2.24 12.74 -5.10
CA CYS A 274 -2.52 11.48 -4.43
C CYS A 274 -3.95 11.46 -3.86
N PHE A 275 -4.36 12.53 -3.18
CA PHE A 275 -5.72 12.68 -2.66
C PHE A 275 -6.78 12.54 -3.76
N LEU A 276 -6.63 13.30 -4.85
CA LEU A 276 -7.57 13.28 -5.97
C LEU A 276 -7.58 11.92 -6.68
N SER A 277 -6.43 11.26 -6.78
CA SER A 277 -6.32 9.91 -7.37
C SER A 277 -7.08 8.88 -6.55
N ILE A 278 -7.00 8.94 -5.22
CA ILE A 278 -7.76 8.05 -4.33
C ILE A 278 -9.27 8.33 -4.48
N MET A 279 -9.69 9.59 -4.48
CA MET A 279 -11.11 9.97 -4.65
C MET A 279 -11.65 9.53 -6.01
N LEU A 280 -10.88 9.74 -7.09
CA LEU A 280 -11.24 9.29 -8.43
C LEU A 280 -11.35 7.76 -8.48
N CYS A 281 -10.40 7.04 -7.90
CA CYS A 281 -10.44 5.58 -7.82
C CYS A 281 -11.70 5.09 -7.08
N LEU A 282 -12.09 5.73 -5.97
CA LEU A 282 -13.35 5.41 -5.27
C LEU A 282 -14.58 5.59 -6.17
N ILE A 283 -14.66 6.71 -6.90
CA ILE A 283 -15.75 6.99 -7.83
C ILE A 283 -15.79 5.95 -8.95
N LEU A 284 -14.64 5.65 -9.56
CA LEU A 284 -14.55 4.67 -10.65
C LEU A 284 -14.85 3.25 -10.15
N GLY A 285 -14.39 2.89 -8.96
CA GLY A 285 -14.67 1.60 -8.33
C GLY A 285 -16.15 1.41 -8.03
N ASP A 286 -16.80 2.44 -7.47
CA ASP A 286 -18.24 2.44 -7.22
C ASP A 286 -19.04 2.30 -8.52
N LYS A 287 -18.72 3.10 -9.55
CA LYS A 287 -19.34 2.99 -10.87
C LYS A 287 -19.13 1.60 -11.48
N ALA A 288 -17.93 1.03 -11.35
CA ALA A 288 -17.60 -0.27 -11.90
C ALA A 288 -18.45 -1.38 -11.28
N VAL A 289 -18.62 -1.38 -9.94
CA VAL A 289 -19.43 -2.37 -9.22
C VAL A 289 -20.91 -2.33 -9.60
N HIS A 290 -21.43 -1.15 -9.94
CA HIS A 290 -22.83 -0.98 -10.35
C HIS A 290 -23.09 -1.28 -11.85
N ARG A 291 -22.05 -1.60 -12.65
CA ARG A 291 -22.26 -2.01 -14.05
C ARG A 291 -22.89 -3.41 -14.11
N LYS A 292 -23.88 -3.61 -15.01
CA LYS A 292 -24.60 -4.88 -15.20
C LYS A 292 -23.67 -6.11 -15.32
N ASN A 293 -22.53 -5.98 -15.99
CA ASN A 293 -21.60 -7.07 -16.25
C ASN A 293 -20.57 -7.33 -15.13
N TYR A 294 -20.49 -6.46 -14.12
CA TYR A 294 -19.50 -6.58 -13.05
C TYR A 294 -19.62 -7.91 -12.31
N ALA A 295 -20.85 -8.27 -11.92
CA ALA A 295 -21.13 -9.48 -11.16
C ALA A 295 -20.67 -10.76 -11.87
N LYS A 296 -20.78 -10.81 -13.20
CA LYS A 296 -20.42 -11.98 -14.02
C LYS A 296 -18.94 -11.99 -14.43
N ARG A 297 -18.38 -10.84 -14.84
CA ARG A 297 -17.03 -10.78 -15.46
C ARG A 297 -15.91 -10.39 -14.50
N ILE A 298 -16.14 -9.43 -13.61
CA ILE A 298 -15.07 -8.79 -12.82
C ILE A 298 -15.05 -9.32 -11.39
N ARG A 299 -16.23 -9.45 -10.78
CA ARG A 299 -16.40 -9.90 -9.40
C ARG A 299 -15.71 -11.24 -9.08
N PRO A 300 -15.74 -12.28 -9.94
CA PRO A 300 -15.04 -13.54 -9.65
C PRO A 300 -13.53 -13.34 -9.51
N THR A 301 -12.91 -12.60 -10.43
CA THR A 301 -11.48 -12.26 -10.42
C THR A 301 -11.11 -11.43 -9.20
N VAL A 302 -11.90 -10.41 -8.88
CA VAL A 302 -11.69 -9.60 -7.67
C VAL A 302 -11.75 -10.46 -6.41
N LYS A 303 -12.74 -11.36 -6.29
CA LYS A 303 -12.85 -12.26 -5.13
C LYS A 303 -11.67 -13.22 -5.02
N LEU A 304 -11.13 -13.68 -6.15
CA LEU A 304 -9.96 -14.54 -6.19
C LEU A 304 -8.71 -13.81 -5.70
N MET A 305 -8.52 -12.56 -6.13
CA MET A 305 -7.30 -11.80 -5.90
C MET A 305 -7.28 -11.00 -4.59
N ASP A 306 -8.42 -10.53 -4.10
CA ASP A 306 -8.50 -9.59 -2.96
C ASP A 306 -7.90 -10.15 -1.66
N LYS A 307 -8.16 -11.42 -1.34
CA LYS A 307 -7.59 -12.04 -0.12
C LYS A 307 -6.08 -12.31 -0.28
N PRO A 308 -5.60 -12.86 -1.40
CA PRO A 308 -4.17 -13.08 -1.60
C PRO A 308 -3.33 -11.84 -1.88
N SER A 309 -3.91 -10.67 -2.18
CA SER A 309 -3.18 -9.45 -2.55
C SER A 309 -2.04 -9.11 -1.58
N TYR A 310 -2.20 -9.35 -0.28
CA TYR A 310 -1.14 -9.09 0.69
C TYR A 310 0.08 -10.01 0.51
N TYR A 311 -0.14 -11.30 0.22
CA TYR A 311 0.95 -12.23 -0.05
C TYR A 311 1.66 -11.89 -1.35
N VAL A 312 0.90 -11.55 -2.41
CA VAL A 312 1.45 -11.05 -3.67
C VAL A 312 2.32 -9.82 -3.43
N TYR A 313 1.82 -8.85 -2.67
CA TYR A 313 2.57 -7.67 -2.28
C TYR A 313 3.89 -8.03 -1.56
N LEU A 314 3.91 -9.02 -0.67
CA LEU A 314 5.14 -9.40 0.04
C LEU A 314 6.20 -10.02 -0.88
N ILE A 315 5.80 -10.85 -1.85
CA ILE A 315 6.75 -11.68 -2.60
C ILE A 315 7.02 -11.22 -4.04
N HIS A 316 6.22 -10.31 -4.61
CA HIS A 316 6.38 -9.93 -6.02
C HIS A 316 7.79 -9.43 -6.40
N PRO A 317 8.56 -8.72 -5.55
CA PRO A 317 9.91 -8.30 -5.91
C PRO A 317 10.90 -9.46 -5.97
N LEU A 318 10.60 -10.59 -5.30
CA LEU A 318 11.43 -11.79 -5.41
C LEU A 318 11.44 -12.31 -6.85
N PHE A 319 10.30 -12.26 -7.54
CA PHE A 319 10.21 -12.62 -8.96
C PHE A 319 11.00 -11.65 -9.84
N ILE A 320 11.00 -10.36 -9.51
CA ILE A 320 11.83 -9.37 -10.21
C ILE A 320 13.31 -9.70 -10.03
N PHE A 321 13.78 -9.88 -8.80
CA PHE A 321 15.20 -10.18 -8.53
C PHE A 321 15.65 -11.50 -9.15
N ALA A 322 14.82 -12.54 -9.08
CA ALA A 322 15.13 -13.83 -9.70
C ALA A 322 15.24 -13.71 -11.23
N LEU A 323 14.29 -13.00 -11.86
CA LEU A 323 14.30 -12.78 -13.30
C LEU A 323 15.49 -11.91 -13.73
N ASP A 324 15.78 -10.84 -12.99
CA ASP A 324 16.91 -9.95 -13.26
C ASP A 324 18.24 -10.69 -13.23
N ARG A 325 18.41 -11.57 -12.25
CA ARG A 325 19.60 -12.42 -12.17
C ARG A 325 19.74 -13.27 -13.44
N THR A 326 18.67 -13.95 -13.86
CA THR A 326 18.67 -14.79 -15.06
C THR A 326 18.98 -13.97 -16.31
N MET A 327 18.34 -12.81 -16.49
CA MET A 327 18.58 -11.93 -17.63
C MET A 327 20.01 -11.38 -17.65
N ASN A 328 20.58 -11.05 -16.48
CA ASN A 328 21.97 -10.61 -16.37
C ASN A 328 22.95 -11.73 -16.72
N LEU A 329 22.70 -12.97 -16.27
CA LEU A 329 23.54 -14.14 -16.63
C LEU A 329 23.47 -14.46 -18.14
N MET A 330 22.34 -14.19 -18.78
CA MET A 330 22.18 -14.31 -20.23
C MET A 330 22.79 -13.12 -21.01
N GLY A 331 23.39 -12.15 -20.33
CA GLY A 331 24.00 -10.96 -20.95
C GLY A 331 22.97 -10.01 -21.60
N MET A 332 21.71 -10.03 -21.17
CA MET A 332 20.64 -9.24 -21.78
C MET A 332 20.79 -7.74 -21.45
N GLN A 333 21.16 -6.94 -22.46
CA GLN A 333 21.37 -5.49 -22.33
C GLN A 333 20.13 -4.65 -22.69
N SER A 334 19.19 -5.18 -23.47
CA SER A 334 18.01 -4.42 -23.91
C SER A 334 17.05 -4.15 -22.76
N VAL A 335 17.00 -2.89 -22.29
CA VAL A 335 16.10 -2.44 -21.22
C VAL A 335 14.63 -2.68 -21.59
N SER A 336 14.25 -2.45 -22.85
CA SER A 336 12.87 -2.67 -23.32
C SER A 336 12.46 -4.14 -23.25
N LEU A 337 13.35 -5.06 -23.65
CA LEU A 337 13.07 -6.49 -23.57
C LEU A 337 12.96 -6.95 -22.11
N ARG A 338 13.89 -6.50 -21.25
CA ARG A 338 13.85 -6.78 -19.81
C ARG A 338 12.56 -6.28 -19.17
N TYR A 339 12.13 -5.07 -19.51
CA TYR A 339 10.86 -4.51 -19.03
C TYR A 339 9.65 -5.36 -19.45
N LEU A 340 9.57 -5.77 -20.72
CA LEU A 340 8.48 -6.64 -21.20
C LEU A 340 8.46 -8.00 -20.49
N LEU A 341 9.63 -8.60 -20.30
CA LEU A 341 9.76 -9.88 -19.57
C LEU A 341 9.36 -9.74 -18.11
N ARG A 342 9.84 -8.69 -17.40
CA ARG A 342 9.42 -8.39 -16.03
C ARG A 342 7.91 -8.20 -15.94
N PHE A 343 7.32 -7.44 -16.86
CA PHE A 343 5.88 -7.25 -16.89
C PHE A 343 5.12 -8.57 -17.07
N ALA A 344 5.49 -9.38 -18.05
CA ALA A 344 4.82 -10.66 -18.31
C ALA A 344 4.98 -11.64 -17.12
N VAL A 345 6.21 -11.88 -16.68
CA VAL A 345 6.53 -12.90 -15.69
C VAL A 345 6.01 -12.53 -14.31
N VAL A 346 6.20 -11.29 -13.86
CA VAL A 346 5.83 -10.89 -12.49
C VAL A 346 4.31 -10.85 -12.31
N TYR A 347 3.57 -10.39 -13.33
CA TYR A 347 2.11 -10.44 -13.29
C TYR A 347 1.58 -11.89 -13.38
N ALA A 348 2.15 -12.72 -14.25
CA ALA A 348 1.78 -14.14 -14.33
C ALA A 348 2.04 -14.86 -12.99
N ALA A 349 3.23 -14.67 -12.40
CA ALA A 349 3.58 -15.22 -11.10
C ALA A 349 2.63 -14.73 -9.99
N SER A 350 2.28 -13.45 -10.00
CA SER A 350 1.33 -12.86 -9.05
C SER A 350 -0.07 -13.49 -9.15
N VAL A 351 -0.52 -13.82 -10.35
CA VAL A 351 -1.79 -14.56 -10.57
C VAL A 351 -1.68 -15.99 -10.05
N VAL A 352 -0.57 -16.69 -10.29
CA VAL A 352 -0.32 -18.04 -9.75
C VAL A 352 -0.38 -18.04 -8.23
N VAL A 353 0.28 -17.06 -7.59
CA VAL A 353 0.23 -16.85 -6.14
C VAL A 353 -1.22 -16.66 -5.66
N CYS A 354 -2.02 -15.87 -6.37
CA CYS A 354 -3.44 -15.71 -6.04
C CYS A 354 -4.20 -17.05 -6.08
N PHE A 355 -3.92 -17.94 -7.04
CA PHE A 355 -4.55 -19.25 -7.10
C PHE A 355 -4.11 -20.17 -5.95
N VAL A 356 -2.82 -20.22 -5.65
CA VAL A 356 -2.25 -21.07 -4.57
C VAL A 356 -2.83 -20.66 -3.22
N PHE A 357 -2.73 -19.38 -2.87
CA PHE A 357 -3.23 -18.88 -1.58
C PHE A 357 -4.75 -18.68 -1.55
N GLY A 358 -5.39 -18.55 -2.71
CA GLY A 358 -6.85 -18.45 -2.84
C GLY A 358 -7.57 -19.78 -2.61
N LYS A 359 -6.99 -20.91 -3.05
CA LYS A 359 -7.57 -22.25 -2.85
C LYS A 359 -7.32 -22.82 -1.44
N GLY A 360 -6.16 -22.55 -0.84
CA GLY A 360 -5.74 -23.14 0.44
C GLY A 360 -6.63 -22.86 1.67
N LYS A 361 -7.59 -21.93 1.58
CA LYS A 361 -8.57 -21.66 2.65
C LYS A 361 -9.92 -22.34 2.48
N LYS A 362 -10.24 -22.92 1.31
CA LYS A 362 -11.51 -23.68 1.14
C LYS A 362 -11.44 -25.08 1.77
N THR A 363 -10.26 -25.66 1.94
CA THR A 363 -10.06 -27.03 2.43
C THR A 363 -10.02 -27.17 3.96
N LYS A 364 -10.00 -26.08 4.75
CA LYS A 364 -10.00 -26.14 6.22
C LYS A 364 -11.38 -25.95 6.88
N GLY A 365 -12.47 -25.92 6.08
CA GLY A 365 -13.85 -25.77 6.58
C GLY A 365 -14.77 -26.96 6.28
N LYS A 366 -14.20 -28.09 5.85
CA LYS A 366 -14.89 -29.37 5.67
C LYS A 366 -14.00 -30.49 6.17
N LYS A 367 -13.83 -30.57 7.48
CA LYS A 367 -13.57 -31.83 8.20
C LYS A 367 -14.22 -31.70 9.56
#